data_AF-A0A956X7H9-F1
#
_entry.id   AF-A0A956X7H9-F1
#
_cell.length_a   1.000
_cell.length_b   1.000
_cell.length_c   1.000
_cell.angle_alpha   90.00
_cell.angle_beta   90.00
_cell.angle_gamma   90.00
#
_symmetry.space_group_name_H-M   'P 1'
#
loop_
_entity.id
_entity.type
_entity.pdbx_description
1 polymer ?
#
loop_
_entity_poly.entity_id
_entity_poly.type
_entity_poly.pdbx_seq_one_letter_code
_entity_poly.pdbx_strand_id
1 'polypeptide(L)' 'MKQERQTSYTGSGVALGLSLGLIIGLLLDHLAMGIALGAMIGIVVGAIMDVRASQEEGEK' A
#
# COMPACT_ATOMS: atom_id res chain seq x y z
N MET A 1 8.97 2.81 -26.41
CA MET A 1 8.80 2.00 -25.18
C MET A 1 7.50 2.44 -24.53
N LYS A 2 6.39 1.73 -24.78
CA LYS A 2 5.15 1.96 -24.02
C LYS A 2 5.40 1.39 -22.63
N GLN A 3 5.64 2.25 -21.65
CA GLN A 3 5.50 1.87 -20.26
C GLN A 3 4.01 1.61 -20.05
N GLU A 4 3.59 0.35 -20.19
CA GLU A 4 2.41 -0.13 -19.50
C GLU A 4 2.71 0.06 -18.01
N ARG A 5 2.29 1.21 -17.49
CA ARG A 5 2.17 1.38 -16.04
C ARG A 5 1.02 0.47 -15.65
N GLN A 6 1.31 -0.80 -15.43
CA GLN A 6 0.47 -1.62 -14.57
C GLN A 6 0.43 -0.87 -13.25
N THR A 7 -0.62 -0.09 -13.05
CA THR A 7 -0.89 0.62 -11.81
C THR A 7 -1.24 -0.45 -10.79
N SER A 8 -0.22 -1.16 -10.30
CA SER A 8 -0.41 -2.17 -9.28
C SER A 8 -0.82 -1.45 -8.01
N TYR A 9 -2.08 -1.62 -7.65
CA TYR A 9 -2.70 -0.97 -6.50
C TYR A 9 -2.04 -1.41 -5.19
N THR A 10 -1.37 -2.57 -5.23
CA THR A 10 -0.47 -3.04 -4.17
C THR A 10 0.60 -2.00 -3.82
N GLY A 11 1.27 -1.41 -4.83
CA GLY A 11 2.33 -0.41 -4.59
C GLY A 11 1.81 0.87 -3.93
N SER A 12 0.63 1.34 -4.34
CA SER A 12 -0.02 2.49 -3.72
C SER A 12 -0.49 2.21 -2.29
N GLY A 13 -1.01 1.01 -2.01
CA GLY A 13 -1.42 0.63 -0.65
C GLY A 13 -0.25 0.62 0.33
N VAL A 14 0.89 0.07 -0.09
CA VAL A 14 2.13 0.07 0.70
C VAL A 14 2.63 1.49 0.94
N ALA A 15 2.65 2.36 -0.08
CA ALA A 15 3.07 3.75 0.06
C ALA A 15 2.19 4.54 1.06
N LEU A 16 0.87 4.34 1.00
CA LEU A 16 -0.09 4.95 1.93
C LEU A 16 0.11 4.42 3.36
N GLY A 17 0.21 3.10 3.51
CA GLY A 17 0.43 2.46 4.81
C GLY A 17 1.74 2.89 5.46
N LEU A 18 2.84 2.95 4.69
CA LEU A 18 4.13 3.46 5.17
C LEU A 18 4.07 4.93 5.56
N SER A 19 3.42 5.78 4.77
CA SER A 19 3.30 7.22 5.08
C SER A 19 2.58 7.44 6.43
N LEU A 20 1.48 6.73 6.65
CA LEU A 20 0.75 6.74 7.93
C LEU A 20 1.58 6.12 9.07
N GLY A 21 2.21 4.97 8.82
CA GLY A 21 3.04 4.28 9.81
C GLY A 21 4.24 5.11 10.27
N LEU A 22 4.85 5.88 9.37
CA LEU A 22 5.92 6.82 9.69
C LEU A 22 5.42 7.93 10.62
N ILE A 23 4.27 8.55 10.31
CA ILE A 23 3.68 9.61 11.15
C ILE A 23 3.38 9.07 12.55
N ILE A 24 2.75 7.90 12.64
CA ILE A 24 2.41 7.27 13.93
C ILE A 24 3.68 6.84 14.67
N GLY A 25 4.66 6.25 13.97
CA GLY A 25 5.91 5.81 14.56
C GLY A 25 6.76 6.96 15.11
N LEU A 26 6.78 8.10 14.42
CA LEU A 26 7.40 9.33 14.92
C LEU A 26 6.67 9.87 16.15
N LEU A 27 5.33 9.83 16.17
CA LEU A 27 4.53 10.31 17.29
C LEU A 27 4.69 9.47 18.56
N LEU A 28 4.92 8.16 18.40
CA LEU A 28 5.11 7.20 19.50
C LEU A 28 6.58 7.04 19.92
N ASP A 29 7.51 7.79 19.31
CA ASP A 29 8.98 7.63 19.47
C ASP A 29 9.49 6.21 19.11
N HIS A 30 8.64 5.41 18.46
CA HIS A 30 8.89 4.03 18.08
C HIS A 30 8.72 3.85 16.58
N LEU A 31 9.64 4.46 15.83
CA LEU A 31 9.62 4.46 14.37
C LEU A 31 9.60 3.05 13.78
N ALA A 32 10.35 2.11 14.35
CA ALA A 32 10.36 0.71 13.90
C ALA A 32 8.98 0.05 14.01
N MET A 33 8.25 0.33 15.09
CA MET A 33 6.89 -0.20 15.30
C MET A 33 5.90 0.45 14.32
N GLY A 34 6.00 1.76 14.12
CA GLY A 34 5.16 2.48 13.16
C GLY A 34 5.36 2.02 11.72
N ILE A 35 6.62 1.82 11.30
CA ILE A 35 6.94 1.29 9.97
C ILE A 35 6.42 -0.15 9.82
N ALA A 36 6.63 -1.02 10.82
CA ALA A 36 6.15 -2.40 10.76
C ALA A 36 4.62 -2.47 10.65
N LEU A 37 3.89 -1.70 11.47
CA LEU A 37 2.43 -1.62 11.41
C LEU A 37 1.95 -1.00 10.09
N GLY A 38 2.55 0.11 9.68
CA GLY A 38 2.21 0.79 8.43
C GLY A 38 2.44 -0.07 7.19
N ALA A 39 3.56 -0.79 7.14
CA ALA A 39 3.85 -1.74 6.06
C ALA A 39 2.85 -2.90 6.06
N MET A 40 2.55 -3.50 7.22
CA MET A 40 1.59 -4.61 7.31
C MET A 40 0.20 -4.18 6.82
N ILE A 41 -0.30 -3.03 7.30
CA ILE A 41 -1.59 -2.47 6.88
C ILE A 41 -1.57 -2.12 5.40
N GLY A 42 -0.50 -1.47 4.92
CA GLY A 42 -0.36 -1.06 3.52
C GLY A 42 -0.31 -2.22 2.55
N ILE A 43 0.37 -3.32 2.91
CA ILE A 43 0.40 -4.55 2.11
C ILE A 43 -1.00 -5.18 2.05
N VAL A 44 -1.69 -5.31 3.20
CA VAL A 44 -3.03 -5.92 3.24
C VAL A 44 -4.03 -5.09 2.43
N VAL A 45 -4.08 -3.79 2.65
CA VAL A 45 -4.98 -2.88 1.92
C VAL A 45 -4.62 -2.85 0.44
N GLY A 46 -3.34 -2.76 0.10
CA GLY A 46 -2.84 -2.79 -1.26
C GLY A 46 -3.23 -4.06 -1.99
N ALA A 47 -3.03 -5.22 -1.36
CA ALA A 47 -3.40 -6.52 -1.93
C ALA A 47 -4.92 -6.67 -2.12
N ILE A 48 -5.73 -6.19 -1.18
CA ILE A 48 -7.20 -6.20 -1.34
C ILE A 48 -7.61 -5.31 -2.52
N MET A 49 -7.03 -4.12 -2.64
CA MET A 49 -7.32 -3.20 -3.74
C MET A 49 -6.84 -3.76 -5.09
N ASP A 50 -5.69 -4.43 -5.12
CA ASP A 50 -5.15 -5.07 -6.31
C ASP A 50 -6.05 -6.21 -6.79
N VAL A 51 -6.50 -7.08 -5.88
CA VAL A 51 -7.47 -8.14 -6.22
C VAL A 51 -8.78 -7.57 -6.75
N ARG A 52 -9.26 -6.45 -6.21
CA ARG A 52 -10.49 -5.79 -6.69
C ARG A 52 -10.29 -5.12 -8.04
N ALA A 53 -9.16 -4.44 -8.24
CA ALA A 53 -8.83 -3.79 -9.51
C ALA A 53 -8.60 -4.80 -10.64
N SER A 54 -7.97 -5.95 -10.34
CA SER A 54 -7.80 -7.05 -11.31
C SER A 54 -9.13 -7.69 -11.72
N GLN A 55 -10.19 -7.57 -10.91
CA GLN A 55 -11.54 -8.02 -11.28
C GLN A 55 -12.25 -7.00 -12.18
N GLU A 56 -12.01 -5.71 -11.98
CA GLU A 56 -12.61 -4.63 -12.81
C GLU A 56 -11.96 -4.52 -14.21
N GLU A 57 -10.70 -4.96 -14.38
CA GLU A 57 -10.05 -5.02 -15.70
C GLU A 57 -10.49 -6.23 -16.55
N GLY A 58 -11.13 -7.24 -15.95
CA GLY A 58 -11.69 -8.40 -16.65
C GLY A 58 -13.12 -8.21 -17.19
N GLU A 59 -13.78 -7.09 -16.85
CA GLU A 59 -15.18 -6.80 -17.22
C GLU A 59 -15.31 -5.54 -18.10
N LYS A 60 -14.43 -5.38 -19.09
CA LYS A 60 -14.60 -4.43 -20.20
C LYS A 60 -14.18 -5.01 -21.55
#